data_AF-A0A8S3K5D3-F1
#
_entry.id   AF-A0A8S3K5D3-F1
#
_cell.length_a   1.000
_cell.length_b   1.000
_cell.length_c   1.000
_cell.angle_alpha   90.00
_cell.angle_beta   90.00
_cell.angle_gamma   90.00
#
_symmetry.space_group_name_H-M   'P 1'
#
loop_
_entity.id
_entity.type
_entity.pdbx_description
1 polymer ?
#
loop_
_entity_poly.entity_id
_entity_poly.type
_entity_poly.pdbx_seq_one_letter_code
_entity_poly.pdbx_strand_id
1 'polypeptide(L)'
;ENDPNETFSVQYAKSNRSTCHGCDASIDKDILRLSRKNYTSKRARRYGPTDEWYHVDCFNQMKNDLGFVGTAESFSGFNDLNKEDQMELKEKFDTSSKSKRKRKGPETNNESIKAKQLKIEDTTPEASNEHEEKRRRK
;
A
#
# COMPACT_ATOMS: atom_id res chain seq x y z
N GLU A 1 5.89 6.47 26.17
CA GLU A 1 6.32 7.65 25.39
C GLU A 1 5.80 7.48 23.96
N ASN A 2 5.79 8.53 23.13
CA ASN A 2 5.57 8.38 21.68
C ASN A 2 6.76 9.04 20.97
N ASP A 3 7.70 8.24 20.49
CA ASP A 3 8.86 8.75 19.78
C ASP A 3 8.44 9.32 18.41
N PRO A 4 8.72 10.60 18.11
CA PRO A 4 8.27 11.23 16.86
C PRO A 4 8.87 10.55 15.62
N ASN A 5 10.07 9.98 15.76
CA ASN A 5 10.80 9.27 14.71
C ASN A 5 10.15 7.93 14.29
N GLU A 6 9.21 7.40 15.07
CA GLU A 6 8.50 6.16 14.73
C GLU A 6 7.21 6.38 13.92
N THR A 7 6.89 7.62 13.54
CA THR A 7 5.66 7.94 12.80
C THR A 7 5.66 7.38 11.38
N PHE A 8 6.84 7.20 10.77
CA PHE A 8 7.01 6.74 9.40
C PHE A 8 8.09 5.66 9.30
N SER A 9 7.80 4.60 8.55
CA SER A 9 8.71 3.46 8.37
C SER A 9 8.81 3.04 6.90
N VAL A 10 9.89 2.35 6.55
CA VAL A 10 10.12 1.74 5.23
C VAL A 10 10.45 0.27 5.39
N GLN A 11 9.90 -0.58 4.53
CA GLN A 11 10.26 -2.00 4.48
C GLN A 11 9.87 -2.63 3.15
N TYR A 12 10.49 -3.77 2.82
CA TYR A 12 9.96 -4.67 1.79
C TYR A 12 8.63 -5.30 2.23
N ALA A 13 7.72 -5.50 1.29
CA ALA A 13 6.41 -6.05 1.53
C ALA A 13 6.45 -7.56 1.82
N LYS A 14 6.26 -7.95 3.09
CA LYS A 14 6.31 -9.37 3.52
C LYS A 14 5.23 -10.27 2.89
N SER A 15 4.18 -9.69 2.32
CA SER A 15 3.12 -10.37 1.55
C SER A 15 2.30 -9.36 0.76
N ASN A 16 1.68 -9.80 -0.34
CA ASN A 16 0.78 -8.99 -1.20
C ASN A 16 -0.59 -8.62 -0.59
N ARG A 17 -0.76 -8.76 0.73
CA ARG A 17 -2.02 -8.49 1.44
C ARG A 17 -2.18 -7.03 1.90
N SER A 18 -1.21 -6.17 1.60
CA SER A 18 -1.29 -4.73 1.86
C SER A 18 -1.79 -3.98 0.64
N THR A 19 -2.72 -3.06 0.85
CA THR A 19 -3.21 -2.13 -0.17
C THR A 19 -2.59 -0.75 0.06
N CYS A 20 -2.21 -0.06 -1.01
CA CYS A 20 -1.68 1.30 -0.95
C CYS A 20 -2.82 2.30 -0.75
N HIS A 21 -2.86 3.00 0.37
CA HIS A 21 -3.92 3.98 0.67
C HIS A 21 -3.87 5.23 -0.26
N GLY A 22 -2.78 5.43 -1.01
CA GLY A 22 -2.67 6.51 -2.01
C GLY A 22 -3.24 6.20 -3.40
N CYS A 23 -3.54 4.93 -3.72
CA CYS A 23 -4.06 4.54 -5.04
C CYS A 23 -4.99 3.32 -5.03
N ASP A 24 -5.33 2.79 -3.85
CA ASP A 24 -6.16 1.61 -3.59
C ASP A 24 -5.76 0.31 -4.31
N ALA A 25 -4.57 0.27 -4.91
CA ALA A 25 -3.97 -0.91 -5.53
C ALA A 25 -3.23 -1.79 -4.50
N SER A 26 -3.19 -3.10 -4.73
CA SER A 26 -2.36 -4.04 -3.97
C SER A 26 -0.87 -3.74 -4.14
N ILE A 27 -0.12 -3.81 -3.04
CA ILE A 27 1.34 -3.75 -3.03
C ILE A 27 1.85 -5.19 -3.05
N ASP A 28 2.58 -5.59 -4.08
CA ASP A 28 3.10 -6.94 -4.24
C ASP A 28 4.16 -7.34 -3.21
N LYS A 29 4.41 -8.65 -3.06
CA LYS A 29 5.43 -9.19 -2.15
C LYS A 29 6.83 -8.77 -2.62
N ASP A 30 7.72 -8.51 -1.66
CA ASP A 30 9.13 -8.11 -1.83
C ASP A 30 9.34 -6.73 -2.50
N ILE A 31 8.26 -5.98 -2.78
CA ILE A 31 8.32 -4.58 -3.23
C ILE A 31 8.49 -3.63 -2.04
N LEU A 32 9.25 -2.55 -2.21
CA LEU A 32 9.38 -1.47 -1.23
C LEU A 32 8.05 -0.77 -0.98
N ARG A 33 7.72 -0.59 0.31
CA ARG A 33 6.56 0.19 0.75
C ARG A 33 6.90 1.03 1.97
N LEU A 34 6.21 2.16 2.07
CA LEU A 34 6.30 3.09 3.19
C LEU A 34 5.06 2.96 4.05
N SER A 35 5.19 3.15 5.36
CA SER A 35 4.06 3.28 6.27
C SER A 35 3.98 4.63 6.96
N ARG A 36 2.75 5.02 7.32
CA ARG A 36 2.46 6.04 8.33
C ARG A 36 1.68 5.42 9.47
N LYS A 37 2.09 5.63 10.72
CA LYS A 37 1.30 5.23 11.89
C LYS A 37 0.05 6.10 12.01
N ASN A 38 -1.13 5.50 11.86
CA ASN A 38 -2.42 6.15 12.15
C ASN A 38 -2.88 5.78 13.57
N TYR A 39 -3.01 6.82 14.41
CA TYR A 39 -3.49 6.73 15.80
C TYR A 39 -4.99 7.02 15.94
N THR A 40 -5.60 7.68 14.97
CA THR A 40 -6.95 8.25 15.06
C THR A 40 -8.04 7.28 14.59
N SER A 41 -7.70 6.31 13.72
CA SER A 41 -8.66 5.39 13.10
C SER A 41 -9.49 4.60 14.13
N LYS A 42 -10.72 4.20 13.75
CA LYS A 42 -11.58 3.36 14.63
C LYS A 42 -10.91 2.04 15.00
N ARG A 43 -10.04 1.52 14.13
CA ARG A 43 -9.23 0.32 14.40
C ARG A 43 -8.11 0.64 15.38
N ALA A 44 -7.41 1.75 15.18
CA ALA A 44 -6.32 2.17 16.06
C ALA A 44 -6.76 2.39 17.51
N ARG A 45 -7.92 3.04 17.70
CA ARG A 45 -8.54 3.23 19.02
C ARG A 45 -8.96 1.95 19.73
N ARG A 46 -9.08 0.81 19.02
CA ARG A 46 -9.46 -0.50 19.60
C ARG A 46 -8.29 -1.47 19.76
N TYR A 47 -7.30 -1.42 18.86
CA TYR A 47 -6.25 -2.43 18.75
C TYR A 47 -4.82 -1.87 18.87
N GLY A 48 -4.67 -0.57 19.14
CA GLY A 48 -3.38 0.12 19.09
C GLY A 48 -3.06 0.66 17.68
N PRO A 49 -2.04 1.54 17.54
CA PRO A 49 -1.74 2.26 16.31
C PRO A 49 -1.63 1.33 15.09
N THR A 50 -2.15 1.77 13.94
CA THR A 50 -2.19 0.95 12.72
C THR A 50 -1.39 1.60 11.61
N ASP A 51 -0.45 0.84 11.02
CA ASP A 51 0.30 1.27 9.84
C ASP A 51 -0.59 1.32 8.59
N GLU A 52 -0.65 2.52 7.98
CA GLU A 52 -1.19 2.72 6.65
C GLU A 52 -0.07 2.54 5.62
N TRP A 53 -0.24 1.62 4.67
CA TRP A 53 0.78 1.33 3.66
C TRP A 53 0.61 2.18 2.40
N TYR A 54 1.73 2.54 1.80
CA TYR A 54 1.82 3.32 0.57
C TYR A 54 2.94 2.78 -0.34
N HIS A 55 2.75 2.83 -1.65
CA HIS A 55 3.87 2.74 -2.60
C HIS A 55 4.82 3.93 -2.43
N VAL A 56 6.10 3.74 -2.75
CA VAL A 56 7.13 4.81 -2.67
C VAL A 56 6.70 6.07 -3.43
N ASP A 57 6.26 5.92 -4.69
CA ASP A 57 5.82 7.05 -5.50
C ASP A 57 4.52 7.70 -5.01
N CYS A 58 3.58 6.92 -4.46
CA CYS A 58 2.33 7.44 -3.89
C CYS A 58 2.58 8.24 -2.61
N PHE A 59 3.49 7.76 -1.76
CA PHE A 59 3.91 8.49 -0.57
C PHE A 59 4.64 9.79 -0.96
N ASN A 60 5.57 9.76 -1.92
CA ASN A 60 6.28 10.97 -2.36
C ASN A 60 5.34 12.02 -2.98
N GLN A 61 4.26 11.60 -3.64
CA GLN A 61 3.20 12.49 -4.12
C GLN A 61 2.40 13.13 -2.97
N MET A 62 2.00 12.35 -1.97
CA MET A 62 1.17 12.83 -0.85
C MET A 62 1.96 13.32 0.36
N LYS A 63 3.29 13.36 0.34
CA LYS A 63 4.11 13.64 1.53
C LYS A 63 3.78 14.96 2.24
N ASN A 64 3.33 15.97 1.48
CA ASN A 64 2.84 17.24 2.03
C ASN A 64 1.55 17.03 2.84
N ASP A 65 0.60 16.26 2.31
CA ASP A 65 -0.68 15.92 2.97
C ASP A 65 -0.48 14.95 4.15
N LEU A 66 0.55 14.10 4.07
CA LEU A 66 0.97 13.21 5.15
C LEU A 66 1.74 13.93 6.26
N GLY A 67 2.16 15.19 6.05
CA GLY A 67 2.94 15.99 7.00
C GLY A 67 4.39 15.53 7.17
N PHE A 68 4.97 14.85 6.18
CA PHE A 68 6.34 14.34 6.25
C PHE A 68 7.36 15.46 6.00
N VAL A 69 8.09 15.84 7.04
CA VAL A 69 9.16 16.84 7.02
C VAL A 69 10.47 16.18 7.41
N GLY A 70 11.12 15.53 6.43
CA GLY A 70 12.35 14.76 6.64
C GLY A 70 13.01 14.33 5.32
N THR A 71 14.15 13.66 5.45
CA THR A 71 14.88 13.00 4.35
C THR A 71 14.57 11.51 4.32
N ALA A 72 15.05 10.77 3.31
CA ALA A 72 14.89 9.31 3.27
C ALA A 72 15.45 8.59 4.52
N GLU A 73 16.48 9.15 5.16
CA GLU A 73 17.09 8.61 6.39
C GLU A 73 16.19 8.75 7.63
N SER A 74 15.11 9.55 7.55
CA SER A 74 14.14 9.71 8.64
C SER A 74 13.15 8.55 8.74
N PHE A 75 13.12 7.62 7.78
CA PHE A 75 12.26 6.44 7.84
C PHE A 75 12.86 5.35 8.74
N SER A 76 12.09 4.87 9.71
CA SER A 76 12.45 3.67 10.47
C SER A 76 12.57 2.46 9.52
N GLY A 77 13.66 1.70 9.62
CA GLY A 77 13.97 0.59 8.70
C GLY A 77 14.78 0.97 7.44
N PHE A 78 15.15 2.25 7.24
CA PHE A 78 15.95 2.67 6.08
C PHE A 78 17.31 1.94 5.98
N ASN A 79 17.94 1.69 7.13
CA ASN A 79 19.24 1.00 7.21
C ASN A 79 19.16 -0.49 6.89
N ASP A 80 17.97 -1.10 6.91
CA ASP A 80 17.75 -2.52 6.62
C ASP A 80 17.55 -2.79 5.11
N LEU A 81 17.49 -1.73 4.29
CA LEU A 81 17.34 -1.81 2.83
C LEU A 81 18.69 -2.02 2.14
N ASN A 82 18.65 -2.55 0.91
CA ASN A 82 19.82 -2.61 0.04
C ASN A 82 20.34 -1.21 -0.31
N LYS A 83 21.66 -1.08 -0.54
CA LYS A 83 22.30 0.22 -0.85
C LYS A 83 21.74 0.88 -2.11
N GLU A 84 21.32 0.09 -3.09
CA GLU A 84 20.66 0.55 -4.32
C GLU A 84 19.32 1.25 -4.00
N ASP A 85 18.45 0.56 -3.25
CA ASP A 85 17.16 1.07 -2.80
C ASP A 85 17.30 2.31 -1.88
N GLN A 86 18.31 2.31 -1.01
CA GLN A 86 18.64 3.48 -0.17
C GLN A 86 18.99 4.72 -1.01
N MET A 87 19.71 4.55 -2.12
CA MET A 87 20.04 5.64 -3.02
C MET A 87 18.81 6.13 -3.81
N GLU A 88 17.96 5.24 -4.32
CA GLU A 88 16.72 5.66 -5.00
C GLU A 88 15.81 6.46 -4.06
N LEU A 89 15.63 6.00 -2.82
CA LEU A 89 14.82 6.70 -1.83
C LEU A 89 15.41 8.09 -1.51
N LYS A 90 16.72 8.21 -1.31
CA LYS A 90 17.39 9.51 -1.11
C LYS A 90 17.15 10.44 -2.29
N GLU A 91 17.31 9.97 -3.52
CA GLU A 91 17.01 10.77 -4.71
C GLU A 91 15.55 11.23 -4.74
N LYS A 92 14.58 10.34 -4.50
CA LYS A 92 13.14 10.64 -4.55
C LYS A 92 12.70 11.64 -3.47
N PHE A 93 13.24 11.54 -2.26
CA PHE A 93 12.81 12.35 -1.12
C PHE A 93 13.58 13.66 -0.99
N ASP A 94 14.90 13.64 -1.19
CA ASP A 94 15.78 14.78 -0.91
C ASP A 94 15.83 15.77 -2.09
N THR A 95 15.64 15.33 -3.35
CA THR A 95 15.73 16.20 -4.55
C THR A 95 14.43 16.93 -4.92
N SER A 96 13.42 16.90 -4.04
CA SER A 96 12.01 17.23 -4.31
C SER A 96 11.67 18.70 -4.64
N SER A 97 12.63 19.49 -5.10
CA SER A 97 12.42 20.86 -5.56
C SER A 97 12.33 21.00 -7.09
N LYS A 98 12.53 19.92 -7.87
CA LYS A 98 12.47 20.02 -9.35
C LYS A 98 11.77 18.85 -10.07
N SER A 99 10.68 19.24 -10.74
CA SER A 99 10.17 18.73 -12.03
C SER A 99 9.12 17.61 -12.06
N LYS A 100 7.93 18.01 -12.53
CA LYS A 100 6.96 17.15 -13.23
C LYS A 100 7.64 16.48 -14.45
N ARG A 101 7.49 15.15 -14.63
CA ARG A 101 6.81 14.51 -15.80
C ARG A 101 7.19 13.03 -16.05
N LYS A 102 6.12 12.24 -16.23
CA LYS A 102 5.95 11.16 -17.24
C LYS A 102 6.49 9.74 -16.93
N ARG A 103 5.56 8.91 -16.43
CA ARG A 103 5.30 7.49 -16.73
C ARG A 103 6.42 6.69 -17.43
N LYS A 104 6.88 5.64 -16.74
CA LYS A 104 7.21 4.34 -17.36
C LYS A 104 6.94 3.21 -16.35
N GLY A 105 5.74 2.63 -16.41
CA GLY A 105 5.57 1.27 -15.89
C GLY A 105 6.15 0.28 -16.91
N PRO A 106 6.88 -0.76 -16.50
CA PRO A 106 7.16 -1.90 -17.36
C PRO A 106 5.97 -2.86 -17.30
N GLU A 107 5.08 -2.77 -18.30
CA GLU A 107 4.29 -3.94 -18.66
C GLU A 107 5.16 -4.92 -19.47
N THR A 108 4.68 -6.17 -19.60
CA THR A 108 5.14 -7.25 -20.51
C THR A 108 6.38 -8.06 -20.09
N ASN A 109 6.51 -9.36 -20.38
CA ASN A 109 5.55 -10.44 -20.77
C ASN A 109 6.29 -11.79 -20.89
N ASN A 110 5.86 -12.86 -20.19
CA ASN A 110 5.75 -14.24 -20.74
C ASN A 110 4.98 -15.13 -19.74
N GLU A 111 3.73 -15.53 -19.94
CA GLU A 111 3.11 -16.47 -20.90
C GLU A 111 3.26 -17.99 -20.61
N SER A 112 2.09 -18.64 -20.52
CA SER A 112 1.79 -20.01 -20.96
C SER A 112 2.48 -21.23 -20.33
N ILE A 113 1.77 -21.88 -19.40
CA ILE A 113 1.31 -23.27 -19.61
C ILE A 113 -0.21 -23.34 -19.37
N LYS A 114 -0.91 -24.05 -20.26
CA LYS A 114 -2.38 -24.13 -20.39
C LYS A 114 -2.82 -25.60 -20.35
N ALA A 115 -4.04 -25.87 -19.88
CA ALA A 115 -4.74 -27.17 -19.92
C ALA A 115 -4.12 -28.25 -18.98
N LYS A 116 -4.80 -29.29 -18.46
CA LYS A 116 -6.20 -29.80 -18.45
C LYS A 116 -6.26 -30.95 -17.39
N GLN A 117 -7.36 -31.49 -16.84
CA GLN A 117 -8.82 -31.23 -16.84
C GLN A 117 -9.47 -32.10 -15.71
N LEU A 118 -10.79 -31.92 -15.46
CA LEU A 118 -11.81 -32.88 -14.94
C LEU A 118 -12.21 -32.78 -13.43
N LYS A 119 -13.48 -32.90 -13.03
CA LYS A 119 -14.81 -32.57 -13.65
C LYS A 119 -15.97 -32.89 -12.65
N ILE A 120 -16.90 -31.92 -12.44
CA ILE A 120 -18.37 -32.02 -12.08
C ILE A 120 -18.80 -32.97 -10.91
N GLU A 121 -19.98 -32.98 -10.27
CA GLU A 121 -21.40 -32.59 -10.54
C GLU A 121 -22.04 -32.05 -9.21
N ASP A 122 -22.68 -30.87 -9.23
CA ASP A 122 -24.15 -30.61 -9.20
C ASP A 122 -24.82 -30.75 -7.82
N THR A 123 -25.70 -29.83 -7.35
CA THR A 123 -26.99 -29.46 -7.99
C THR A 123 -27.39 -27.97 -7.87
N THR A 124 -27.97 -27.43 -8.94
CA THR A 124 -28.75 -26.16 -9.03
C THR A 124 -30.24 -26.34 -8.66
N PRO A 125 -31.17 -25.36 -8.84
CA PRO A 125 -31.18 -23.91 -8.51
C PRO A 125 -32.44 -23.51 -7.69
N GLU A 126 -32.66 -22.23 -7.37
CA GLU A 126 -33.87 -21.47 -7.81
C GLU A 126 -33.67 -19.95 -7.54
N ALA A 127 -34.40 -19.10 -8.27
CA ALA A 127 -34.25 -17.65 -8.27
C ALA A 127 -35.32 -16.93 -7.43
N SER A 128 -35.01 -15.70 -7.01
CA SER A 128 -35.97 -14.59 -7.13
C SER A 128 -35.28 -13.23 -6.95
N ASN A 129 -35.93 -12.19 -7.49
CA ASN A 129 -35.43 -10.83 -7.69
C ASN A 129 -35.96 -9.85 -6.62
N GLU A 130 -35.68 -8.55 -6.80
CA GLU A 130 -36.15 -7.38 -6.02
C GLU A 130 -35.45 -7.17 -4.66
N HIS A 131 -34.81 -6.04 -4.36
CA HIS A 131 -35.14 -4.60 -4.48
C HIS A 131 -35.92 -4.05 -3.27
N GLU A 132 -35.74 -2.74 -3.05
CA GLU A 132 -36.38 -1.88 -2.05
C GLU A 132 -35.89 -1.92 -0.59
N GLU A 133 -34.94 -1.02 -0.34
CA GLU A 133 -34.90 -0.12 0.81
C GLU A 133 -36.18 0.01 1.66
N LYS A 134 -36.10 -0.21 2.99
CA LYS A 134 -36.83 0.65 3.95
C LYS A 134 -36.21 0.72 5.33
N ARG A 135 -35.93 1.96 5.75
CA ARG A 135 -35.70 2.34 7.15
C ARG A 135 -37.01 2.18 7.95
N ARG A 136 -36.94 1.62 9.17
CA ARG A 136 -37.30 2.29 10.46
C ARG A 136 -37.60 1.29 11.58
N ARG A 137 -36.99 1.58 12.74
CA ARG A 137 -37.51 1.37 14.11
C ARG A 137 -38.06 -0.02 14.48
N LYS A 138 -37.31 -0.70 15.32
CA LYS A 138 -37.87 -1.20 16.58
C LYS A 138 -36.95 -0.76 17.72
#